data_AF-X0U8B5-F1
#
_entry.id   AF-X0U8B5-F1
#
_cell.length_a   1.000
_cell.length_b   1.000
_cell.length_c   1.000
_cell.angle_alpha   90.00
_cell.angle_beta   90.00
_cell.angle_gamma   90.00
#
_symmetry.space_group_name_H-M   'P 1'
#
loop_
_entity.id
_entity.type
_entity.pdbx_description
1 polymer ?
#
loop_
_entity_poly.entity_id
_entity_poly.type
_entity_poly.pdbx_seq_one_letter_code
_entity_poly.pdbx_strand_id
1 'polypeptide(L)'
;MAEPSLPSAFRFLADEKNVAVDAALLEALPHMDGAAQPAALKLLIERDHLPSQVSLIGGFAEPHEPLRTLLTQHVGDLFGAVRAAVDSSVFEHRAGAIELIVETRCGPLVYLLAAGLRSRCQRTRELAAEGLHGMTAGLLSRLDKGPDVSEIAALNTLAEGLAEGLAEALRRAVLTWEIHTRREALEAALWMVDRVGGVIRRKLNEPQTRIARAICEILEGTSDPRLAGFAFRALTMPPLRASAVSAIGRATNVTFRQAVVGRVQEI
;
A
#
# COMPACT_ATOMS: atom_id res chain seq x y z
N MET A 1 -27.61 -12.38 -12.39
CA MET A 1 -28.08 -13.32 -11.34
C MET A 1 -29.02 -12.55 -10.43
N ALA A 2 -30.18 -13.09 -10.05
CA ALA A 2 -31.08 -12.41 -9.13
C ALA A 2 -30.41 -12.29 -7.76
N GLU A 3 -30.37 -11.10 -7.17
CA GLU A 3 -29.88 -10.93 -5.80
C GLU A 3 -30.77 -11.75 -4.84
N PRO A 4 -30.18 -12.59 -3.97
CA PRO A 4 -30.96 -13.32 -2.97
C PRO A 4 -31.70 -12.30 -2.11
N SER A 5 -33.02 -12.45 -2.00
CA SER A 5 -33.85 -11.52 -1.24
C SER A 5 -33.40 -11.51 0.23
N LEU A 6 -33.07 -10.33 0.77
CA LEU A 6 -32.71 -10.18 2.18
C LEU A 6 -33.78 -10.82 3.09
N PRO A 7 -33.39 -11.61 4.10
CA PRO A 7 -34.30 -12.11 5.13
C PRO A 7 -35.11 -10.97 5.74
N SER A 8 -36.37 -11.22 6.12
CA SER A 8 -37.28 -10.20 6.64
C SER A 8 -36.72 -9.44 7.84
N ALA A 9 -35.93 -10.11 8.69
CA ALA A 9 -35.24 -9.48 9.82
C ALA A 9 -34.28 -8.36 9.39
N PHE A 10 -33.48 -8.56 8.33
CA PHE A 10 -32.55 -7.53 7.85
C PHE A 10 -33.27 -6.32 7.25
N ARG A 11 -34.43 -6.52 6.62
CA ARG A 11 -35.24 -5.39 6.12
C ARG A 11 -35.74 -4.52 7.27
N PHE A 12 -36.19 -5.13 8.36
CA PHE A 12 -36.60 -4.38 9.55
C PHE A 12 -35.43 -3.61 10.16
N LEU A 13 -34.24 -4.22 10.23
CA LEU A 13 -33.03 -3.55 10.74
C LEU A 13 -32.53 -2.42 9.82
N ALA A 14 -32.82 -2.48 8.52
CA ALA A 14 -32.45 -1.42 7.58
C ALA A 14 -33.14 -0.09 7.86
N ASP A 15 -34.41 -0.14 8.27
CA ASP A 15 -35.20 1.06 8.54
C ASP A 15 -34.99 1.63 9.95
N GLU A 16 -34.34 0.87 10.85
CA GLU A 16 -34.13 1.25 12.24
C GLU A 16 -32.97 2.25 12.39
N LYS A 17 -33.22 3.39 13.03
CA LYS A 17 -32.22 4.48 13.18
C LYS A 17 -31.33 4.32 14.40
N ASN A 18 -31.62 3.36 15.27
CA ASN A 18 -30.86 3.13 16.48
C ASN A 18 -29.45 2.59 16.17
N VAL A 19 -28.41 3.31 16.61
CA VAL A 19 -26.99 2.91 16.48
C VAL A 19 -26.65 1.59 17.18
N ALA A 20 -27.50 1.15 18.11
CA ALA A 20 -27.36 -0.16 18.75
C ALA A 20 -27.52 -1.32 17.74
N VAL A 21 -28.24 -1.10 16.63
CA VAL A 21 -28.33 -2.08 15.54
C VAL A 21 -26.96 -2.33 14.94
N ASP A 22 -26.19 -1.28 14.67
CA ASP A 22 -24.86 -1.43 14.09
C ASP A 22 -23.89 -2.15 15.04
N ALA A 23 -23.94 -1.83 16.34
CA ALA A 23 -23.16 -2.53 17.35
C ALA A 23 -23.52 -4.02 17.42
N ALA A 24 -24.82 -4.35 17.45
CA ALA A 24 -25.30 -5.73 17.48
C ALA A 24 -24.92 -6.50 16.20
N LEU A 25 -25.01 -5.85 15.03
CA LEU A 25 -24.60 -6.44 13.76
C LEU A 25 -23.09 -6.72 13.73
N LEU A 26 -22.27 -5.78 14.19
CA LEU A 26 -20.82 -5.96 14.27
C LEU A 26 -20.43 -7.11 15.20
N GLU A 27 -21.06 -7.19 16.37
CA GLU A 27 -20.83 -8.26 17.35
C GLU A 27 -21.25 -9.63 16.80
N ALA A 28 -22.38 -9.69 16.10
CA ALA A 28 -22.89 -10.94 15.55
C ALA A 28 -22.15 -11.39 14.27
N LEU A 29 -21.55 -10.46 13.50
CA LEU A 29 -20.98 -10.72 12.18
C LEU A 29 -20.00 -11.90 12.11
N PRO A 30 -19.05 -12.09 13.06
CA PRO A 30 -18.11 -13.22 13.06
C PRO A 30 -18.79 -14.57 13.30
N HIS A 31 -20.02 -14.56 13.83
CA HIS A 31 -20.79 -15.76 14.16
C HIS A 31 -21.87 -16.08 13.12
N MET A 32 -22.07 -15.20 12.13
CA MET A 32 -23.02 -15.43 11.04
C MET A 32 -22.41 -16.32 9.97
N ASP A 33 -23.24 -17.19 9.39
CA ASP A 33 -22.87 -18.09 8.32
C ASP A 33 -23.77 -17.91 7.07
N GLY A 34 -23.35 -18.56 5.98
CA GLY A 34 -24.11 -18.62 4.74
C GLY A 34 -24.50 -17.25 4.19
N ALA A 35 -25.80 -17.06 3.93
CA ALA A 35 -26.33 -15.83 3.33
C ALA A 35 -26.51 -14.69 4.34
N ALA A 36 -26.45 -14.96 5.65
CA ALA A 36 -26.69 -13.94 6.67
C ALA A 36 -25.49 -12.99 6.82
N GLN A 37 -24.26 -13.51 6.78
CA GLN A 37 -23.04 -12.70 6.89
C GLN A 37 -22.91 -11.63 5.78
N PRO A 38 -23.01 -11.96 4.47
CA PRO A 38 -22.98 -10.94 3.42
C PRO A 38 -24.16 -9.97 3.49
N ALA A 39 -25.35 -10.43 3.90
CA ALA A 39 -26.51 -9.55 4.10
C ALA A 39 -26.27 -8.53 5.23
N ALA A 40 -25.72 -8.97 6.36
CA ALA A 40 -25.37 -8.10 7.48
C ALA A 40 -24.28 -7.09 7.13
N LEU A 41 -23.26 -7.52 6.39
CA LEU A 41 -22.21 -6.62 5.92
C LEU A 41 -22.76 -5.56 4.96
N LYS A 42 -23.52 -5.97 3.95
CA LYS A 42 -24.16 -5.05 3.00
C LYS A 42 -25.02 -4.03 3.74
N LEU A 43 -25.78 -4.49 4.72
CA LEU A 43 -26.58 -3.61 5.58
C LEU A 43 -25.71 -2.61 6.37
N LEU A 44 -24.61 -3.05 7.00
CA LEU A 44 -23.69 -2.14 7.71
C LEU A 44 -23.09 -1.07 6.79
N ILE A 45 -22.81 -1.42 5.53
CA ILE A 45 -22.30 -0.48 4.51
C ILE A 45 -23.41 0.51 4.10
N GLU A 46 -24.59 0.02 3.74
CA GLU A 46 -25.74 0.82 3.27
C GLU A 46 -26.24 1.82 4.32
N ARG A 47 -26.12 1.49 5.60
CA ARG A 47 -26.50 2.38 6.72
C ARG A 47 -25.58 3.60 6.87
N ASP A 48 -24.42 3.59 6.22
CA ASP A 48 -23.45 4.69 6.16
C ASP A 48 -23.06 5.30 7.52
N HIS A 49 -23.02 4.48 8.56
CA HIS A 49 -22.61 4.92 9.90
C HIS A 49 -21.09 4.79 10.06
N LEU A 50 -20.38 5.90 9.87
CA LEU A 50 -18.92 5.95 9.85
C LEU A 50 -18.22 5.24 11.03
N PRO A 51 -18.60 5.44 12.32
CA PRO A 51 -17.97 4.72 13.43
C PRO A 51 -18.06 3.20 13.29
N SER A 52 -19.20 2.69 12.84
CA SER A 52 -19.42 1.25 12.66
C SER A 52 -18.61 0.69 11.49
N GLN A 53 -18.52 1.42 10.38
CA GLN A 53 -17.66 1.04 9.26
C GLN A 53 -16.16 1.07 9.64
N VAL A 54 -15.74 2.00 10.49
CA VAL A 54 -14.36 2.02 11.03
C VAL A 54 -14.10 0.81 11.91
N SER A 55 -15.04 0.45 12.79
CA SER A 55 -14.94 -0.76 13.63
C SER A 55 -14.93 -2.04 12.78
N LEU A 56 -15.74 -2.10 11.74
CA LEU A 56 -15.76 -3.18 10.76
C LEU A 56 -14.39 -3.37 10.09
N ILE A 57 -13.76 -2.27 9.64
CA ILE A 57 -12.40 -2.29 9.09
C ILE A 57 -11.38 -2.74 10.13
N GLY A 58 -11.56 -2.37 11.41
CA GLY A 58 -10.71 -2.83 12.50
C GLY A 58 -10.65 -4.35 12.65
N GLY A 59 -11.73 -5.05 12.33
CA GLY A 59 -11.78 -6.52 12.31
C GLY A 59 -11.13 -7.17 11.08
N PHE A 60 -10.67 -6.41 10.08
CA PHE A 60 -10.11 -6.96 8.85
C PHE A 60 -8.81 -7.76 9.09
N ALA A 61 -8.04 -7.39 10.11
CA ALA A 61 -6.77 -8.06 10.45
C ALA A 61 -6.96 -9.49 11.02
N GLU A 62 -8.18 -9.86 11.39
CA GLU A 62 -8.49 -11.20 11.93
C GLU A 62 -8.82 -12.20 10.79
N PRO A 63 -8.54 -13.51 10.97
CA PRO A 63 -8.48 -14.51 9.89
C PRO A 63 -9.85 -14.97 9.33
N HIS A 64 -10.90 -14.17 9.39
CA HIS A 64 -12.22 -14.56 8.86
C HIS A 64 -12.29 -14.34 7.33
N GLU A 65 -11.75 -15.30 6.56
CA GLU A 65 -11.58 -15.21 5.09
C GLU A 65 -12.84 -14.80 4.30
N PRO A 66 -14.06 -15.31 4.63
CA PRO A 66 -15.29 -14.86 3.96
C PRO A 66 -15.54 -13.35 4.13
N LEU A 67 -15.27 -12.80 5.31
CA LEU A 67 -15.48 -11.39 5.62
C LEU A 67 -14.44 -10.52 4.91
N ARG A 68 -13.18 -10.96 4.87
CA ARG A 68 -12.12 -10.29 4.10
C ARG A 68 -12.50 -10.17 2.62
N THR A 69 -12.98 -11.26 2.02
CA THR A 69 -13.43 -11.29 0.61
C THR A 69 -14.57 -10.31 0.34
N LEU A 70 -15.54 -10.22 1.24
CA LEU A 70 -16.65 -9.29 1.07
C LEU A 70 -16.21 -7.83 1.26
N LEU A 71 -15.34 -7.54 2.23
CA LEU A 71 -14.79 -6.21 2.44
C LEU A 71 -13.94 -5.72 1.26
N THR A 72 -13.16 -6.62 0.64
CA THR A 72 -12.38 -6.26 -0.55
C THR A 72 -13.27 -5.93 -1.75
N GLN A 73 -14.41 -6.61 -1.91
CA GLN A 73 -15.39 -6.32 -2.96
C GLN A 73 -16.05 -4.95 -2.78
N HIS A 74 -16.25 -4.50 -1.54
CA HIS A 74 -16.90 -3.24 -1.18
C HIS A 74 -15.93 -2.10 -0.83
N VAL A 75 -14.63 -2.25 -1.09
CA VAL A 75 -13.64 -1.23 -0.70
C VAL A 75 -13.92 0.15 -1.32
N GLY A 76 -14.57 0.19 -2.50
CA GLY A 76 -14.97 1.42 -3.16
C GLY A 76 -16.01 2.23 -2.37
N ASP A 77 -16.94 1.54 -1.71
CA ASP A 77 -18.00 2.13 -0.90
C ASP A 77 -17.48 2.57 0.48
N LEU A 78 -16.35 2.00 0.91
CA LEU A 78 -15.76 2.22 2.24
C LEU A 78 -14.67 3.31 2.27
N PHE A 79 -14.51 4.12 1.23
CA PHE A 79 -13.39 5.08 1.14
C PHE A 79 -13.31 6.03 2.34
N GLY A 80 -14.45 6.57 2.78
CA GLY A 80 -14.53 7.46 3.95
C GLY A 80 -14.12 6.76 5.24
N ALA A 81 -14.59 5.54 5.45
CA ALA A 81 -14.26 4.71 6.60
C ALA A 81 -12.80 4.27 6.63
N VAL A 82 -12.21 3.88 5.50
CA VAL A 82 -10.78 3.53 5.41
C VAL A 82 -9.91 4.71 5.80
N ARG A 83 -10.24 5.91 5.32
CA ARG A 83 -9.54 7.14 5.72
C ARG A 83 -9.66 7.41 7.22
N ALA A 84 -10.87 7.37 7.76
CA ALA A 84 -11.10 7.58 9.20
C ALA A 84 -10.41 6.50 10.06
N ALA A 85 -10.32 5.27 9.58
CA ALA A 85 -9.64 4.17 10.25
C ALA A 85 -8.12 4.37 10.29
N VAL A 86 -7.50 4.90 9.23
CA VAL A 86 -6.06 5.26 9.22
C VAL A 86 -5.74 6.39 10.20
N ASP A 87 -6.66 7.35 10.36
CA ASP A 87 -6.53 8.47 11.30
C ASP A 87 -6.97 8.13 12.74
N SER A 88 -7.54 6.94 12.96
CA SER A 88 -8.03 6.47 14.25
C SER A 88 -6.92 6.46 15.31
N SER A 89 -7.27 6.69 16.59
CA SER A 89 -6.38 6.48 17.72
C SER A 89 -6.18 4.99 18.07
N VAL A 90 -7.11 4.12 17.66
CA VAL A 90 -7.08 2.66 17.89
C VAL A 90 -6.16 1.99 16.87
N PHE A 91 -5.26 1.12 17.32
CA PHE A 91 -4.25 0.49 16.45
C PHE A 91 -4.89 -0.48 15.46
N GLU A 92 -5.86 -1.25 15.90
CA GLU A 92 -6.58 -2.28 15.16
C GLU A 92 -7.29 -1.67 13.95
N HIS A 93 -7.91 -0.50 14.12
CA HIS A 93 -8.51 0.25 13.00
C HIS A 93 -7.46 0.62 11.95
N ARG A 94 -6.29 1.11 12.38
CA ARG A 94 -5.20 1.48 11.46
C ARG A 94 -4.61 0.26 10.75
N ALA A 95 -4.42 -0.83 11.49
CA ALA A 95 -3.87 -2.08 10.96
C ALA A 95 -4.81 -2.69 9.91
N GLY A 96 -6.10 -2.85 10.24
CA GLY A 96 -7.09 -3.36 9.31
C GLY A 96 -7.25 -2.49 8.05
N ALA A 97 -7.19 -1.16 8.20
CA ALA A 97 -7.19 -0.26 7.05
C ALA A 97 -5.96 -0.43 6.14
N ILE A 98 -4.76 -0.53 6.72
CA ILE A 98 -3.52 -0.75 5.96
C ILE A 98 -3.59 -2.09 5.22
N GLU A 99 -4.00 -3.16 5.90
CA GLU A 99 -4.14 -4.48 5.29
C GLU A 99 -5.16 -4.48 4.14
N LEU A 100 -6.33 -3.85 4.33
CA LEU A 100 -7.35 -3.75 3.28
C LEU A 100 -6.83 -3.01 2.05
N ILE A 101 -6.05 -1.93 2.23
CA ILE A 101 -5.41 -1.21 1.12
C ILE A 101 -4.41 -2.09 0.38
N VAL A 102 -3.59 -2.86 1.11
CA VAL A 102 -2.57 -3.75 0.54
C VAL A 102 -3.20 -4.91 -0.22
N GLU A 103 -4.23 -5.53 0.35
CA GLU A 103 -4.97 -6.65 -0.24
C GLU A 103 -5.68 -6.23 -1.53
N THR A 104 -6.45 -5.14 -1.48
CA THR A 104 -7.25 -4.66 -2.62
C THR A 104 -6.41 -3.99 -3.69
N ARG A 105 -5.21 -3.49 -3.34
CA ARG A 105 -4.35 -2.69 -4.20
C ARG A 105 -5.09 -1.53 -4.86
N CYS A 106 -6.04 -0.94 -4.13
CA CYS A 106 -6.86 0.15 -4.63
C CYS A 106 -6.02 1.44 -4.75
N GLY A 107 -5.61 1.79 -5.97
CA GLY A 107 -4.75 2.95 -6.28
C GLY A 107 -5.16 4.24 -5.54
N PRO A 108 -6.45 4.65 -5.58
CA PRO A 108 -6.93 5.83 -4.87
C PRO A 108 -6.73 5.82 -3.35
N LEU A 109 -6.55 4.67 -2.70
CA LEU A 109 -6.34 4.57 -1.25
C LEU A 109 -4.86 4.49 -0.86
N VAL A 110 -3.96 4.20 -1.80
CA VAL A 110 -2.52 3.98 -1.53
C VAL A 110 -1.86 5.17 -0.82
N TYR A 111 -2.30 6.40 -1.11
CA TYR A 111 -1.76 7.60 -0.44
C TYR A 111 -1.94 7.57 1.09
N LEU A 112 -2.93 6.82 1.60
CA LEU A 112 -3.16 6.68 3.04
C LEU A 112 -2.04 5.88 3.73
N LEU A 113 -1.31 5.02 3.02
CA LEU A 113 -0.13 4.36 3.58
C LEU A 113 0.96 5.39 3.93
N ALA A 114 1.11 6.45 3.13
CA ALA A 114 2.01 7.55 3.47
C ALA A 114 1.54 8.35 4.70
N ALA A 115 0.24 8.42 4.96
CA ALA A 115 -0.28 8.97 6.22
C ALA A 115 0.08 8.06 7.40
N GLY A 116 -0.03 6.73 7.23
CA GLY A 116 0.39 5.73 8.21
C GLY A 116 1.86 5.84 8.63
N LEU A 117 2.76 6.18 7.71
CA LEU A 117 4.18 6.46 8.00
C LEU A 117 4.38 7.62 8.98
N ARG A 118 3.44 8.57 9.08
CA ARG A 118 3.50 9.70 10.00
C ARG A 118 2.84 9.41 11.35
N SER A 119 2.31 8.20 11.55
CA SER A 119 1.69 7.81 12.81
C SER A 119 2.67 7.91 13.97
N ARG A 120 2.18 8.28 15.15
CA ARG A 120 2.95 8.23 16.41
C ARG A 120 3.25 6.79 16.82
N CYS A 121 2.40 5.84 16.44
CA CYS A 121 2.56 4.42 16.73
C CYS A 121 3.61 3.79 15.80
N GLN A 122 4.69 3.25 16.36
CA GLN A 122 5.75 2.60 15.59
C GLN A 122 5.23 1.42 14.74
N ARG A 123 4.38 0.57 15.32
CA ARG A 123 3.78 -0.58 14.63
C ARG A 123 2.99 -0.16 13.39
N THR A 124 2.29 0.98 13.44
CA THR A 124 1.57 1.52 12.27
C THR A 124 2.54 1.98 11.18
N ARG A 125 3.66 2.61 11.55
CA ARG A 125 4.70 3.00 10.58
C ARG A 125 5.34 1.79 9.90
N GLU A 126 5.58 0.73 10.66
CA GLU A 126 6.07 -0.56 10.18
C GLU A 126 5.14 -1.16 9.14
N LEU A 127 3.87 -1.40 9.51
CA LEU A 127 2.86 -1.96 8.60
C LEU A 127 2.69 -1.13 7.33
N ALA A 128 2.67 0.20 7.44
CA ALA A 128 2.55 1.08 6.27
C ALA A 128 3.76 0.99 5.34
N ALA A 129 4.98 0.90 5.90
CA ALA A 129 6.21 0.78 5.12
C ALA A 129 6.31 -0.59 4.42
N GLU A 130 5.99 -1.66 5.12
CA GLU A 130 5.91 -3.01 4.57
C GLU A 130 4.85 -3.13 3.47
N GLY A 131 3.69 -2.50 3.68
CA GLY A 131 2.63 -2.41 2.67
C GLY A 131 3.10 -1.71 1.40
N LEU A 132 3.71 -0.53 1.51
CA LEU A 132 4.27 0.20 0.36
C LEU A 132 5.33 -0.63 -0.36
N HIS A 133 6.23 -1.27 0.38
CA HIS A 133 7.28 -2.10 -0.16
C HIS A 133 6.75 -3.34 -0.89
N GLY A 134 5.84 -4.10 -0.25
CA GLY A 134 5.21 -5.28 -0.83
C GLY A 134 4.37 -4.97 -2.07
N MET A 135 3.58 -3.90 -2.03
CA MET A 135 2.78 -3.45 -3.18
C MET A 135 3.67 -3.03 -4.36
N THR A 136 4.76 -2.29 -4.08
CA THR A 136 5.71 -1.87 -5.12
C THR A 136 6.42 -3.07 -5.73
N ALA A 137 6.89 -4.02 -4.91
CA ALA A 137 7.48 -5.27 -5.39
C ALA A 137 6.50 -6.04 -6.28
N GLY A 138 5.26 -6.21 -5.82
CA GLY A 138 4.21 -6.91 -6.57
C GLY A 138 3.86 -6.25 -7.89
N LEU A 139 3.81 -4.91 -7.94
CA LEU A 139 3.60 -4.16 -9.17
C LEU A 139 4.74 -4.40 -10.18
N LEU A 140 6.00 -4.24 -9.74
CA LEU A 140 7.17 -4.42 -10.61
C LEU A 140 7.25 -5.86 -11.16
N SER A 141 7.04 -6.87 -10.29
CA SER A 141 7.01 -8.27 -10.73
C SER A 141 5.91 -8.59 -11.73
N ARG A 142 4.78 -7.84 -11.72
CA ARG A 142 3.73 -7.97 -12.74
C ARG A 142 4.14 -7.32 -14.06
N LEU A 143 4.81 -6.17 -14.01
CA LEU A 143 5.30 -5.49 -15.21
C LEU A 143 6.39 -6.32 -15.91
N ASP A 144 7.28 -6.95 -15.14
CA ASP A 144 8.37 -7.78 -15.68
C ASP A 144 7.87 -9.03 -16.42
N LYS A 145 6.73 -9.60 -16.00
CA LYS A 145 6.14 -10.78 -16.63
C LYS A 145 5.44 -10.48 -17.96
N GLY A 146 5.14 -9.20 -18.24
CA GLY A 146 4.30 -8.78 -19.34
C GLY A 146 2.81 -9.12 -19.13
N PRO A 147 1.88 -8.34 -19.70
CA PRO A 147 0.46 -8.67 -19.64
C PRO A 147 0.12 -9.83 -20.58
N ASP A 148 -0.82 -10.70 -20.17
CA ASP A 148 -1.43 -11.68 -21.09
C ASP A 148 -2.26 -10.94 -22.16
N VAL A 149 -2.25 -11.45 -23.39
CA VAL A 149 -2.72 -10.75 -24.59
C VAL A 149 -4.22 -10.44 -24.56
N SER A 150 -4.99 -11.22 -23.81
CA SER A 150 -6.47 -11.15 -23.76
C SER A 150 -7.04 -10.04 -22.88
N GLU A 151 -6.27 -9.42 -21.97
CA GLU A 151 -6.79 -8.43 -21.00
C GLU A 151 -5.94 -7.14 -20.90
N ILE A 152 -5.05 -6.91 -21.86
CA ILE A 152 -3.99 -5.88 -21.82
C ILE A 152 -4.52 -4.49 -21.44
N ALA A 153 -5.55 -3.98 -22.12
CA ALA A 153 -5.92 -2.55 -22.01
C ALA A 153 -6.49 -2.17 -20.63
N ALA A 154 -7.41 -2.97 -20.10
CA ALA A 154 -8.03 -2.71 -18.80
C ALA A 154 -7.02 -2.94 -17.66
N LEU A 155 -6.23 -4.03 -17.73
CA LEU A 155 -5.20 -4.31 -16.75
C LEU A 155 -4.10 -3.25 -16.74
N ASN A 156 -3.69 -2.74 -17.90
CA ASN A 156 -2.71 -1.66 -17.99
C ASN A 156 -3.23 -0.36 -17.36
N THR A 157 -4.50 -0.03 -17.58
CA THR A 157 -5.09 1.19 -16.98
C THR A 157 -5.13 1.09 -15.45
N LEU A 158 -5.52 -0.07 -14.92
CA LEU A 158 -5.52 -0.33 -13.48
C LEU A 158 -4.10 -0.34 -12.90
N ALA A 159 -3.15 -0.97 -13.60
CA ALA A 159 -1.76 -1.02 -13.18
C ALA A 159 -1.12 0.38 -13.18
N GLU A 160 -1.43 1.22 -14.17
CA GLU A 160 -0.95 2.59 -14.24
C GLU A 160 -1.55 3.47 -13.13
N GLY A 161 -2.85 3.34 -12.86
CA GLY A 161 -3.49 4.02 -11.73
C GLY A 161 -2.88 3.64 -10.38
N LEU A 162 -2.58 2.35 -10.18
CA LEU A 162 -1.86 1.86 -9.01
C LEU A 162 -0.42 2.39 -8.96
N ALA A 163 0.29 2.40 -10.10
CA ALA A 163 1.66 2.88 -10.20
C ALA A 163 1.76 4.37 -9.82
N GLU A 164 0.82 5.20 -10.27
CA GLU A 164 0.80 6.61 -9.90
C GLU A 164 0.42 6.82 -8.43
N GLY A 165 -0.54 6.05 -7.92
CA GLY A 165 -0.89 6.05 -6.49
C GLY A 165 0.30 5.69 -5.59
N LEU A 166 1.06 4.65 -5.95
CA LEU A 166 2.29 4.26 -5.26
C LEU A 166 3.39 5.31 -5.38
N ALA A 167 3.61 5.85 -6.58
CA ALA A 167 4.62 6.89 -6.79
C ALA A 167 4.34 8.12 -5.92
N GLU A 168 3.09 8.58 -5.86
CA GLU A 168 2.71 9.71 -5.00
C GLU A 168 2.90 9.40 -3.51
N ALA A 169 2.50 8.20 -3.06
CA ALA A 169 2.71 7.78 -1.67
C ALA A 169 4.21 7.71 -1.31
N LEU A 170 5.05 7.19 -2.21
CA LEU A 170 6.50 7.09 -2.03
C LEU A 170 7.18 8.46 -2.08
N ARG A 171 6.74 9.39 -2.93
CA ARG A 171 7.20 10.80 -2.89
C ARG A 171 6.96 11.40 -1.51
N ARG A 172 5.77 11.20 -0.92
CA ARG A 172 5.44 11.67 0.43
C ARG A 172 6.28 10.98 1.50
N ALA A 173 6.53 9.68 1.37
CA ALA A 173 7.43 8.94 2.25
C ALA A 173 8.83 9.57 2.25
N VAL A 174 9.43 9.78 1.07
CA VAL A 174 10.77 10.41 0.94
C VAL A 174 10.80 11.81 1.56
N LEU A 175 9.78 12.64 1.31
CA LEU A 175 9.70 13.99 1.88
C LEU A 175 9.64 13.98 3.42
N THR A 176 9.00 12.97 4.00
CA THR A 176 8.78 12.81 5.44
C THR A 176 9.75 11.83 6.11
N TRP A 177 10.83 11.45 5.42
CA TRP A 177 11.83 10.48 5.89
C TRP A 177 12.27 10.67 7.35
N GLU A 178 12.56 11.91 7.74
CA GLU A 178 13.07 12.23 9.10
C GLU A 178 12.06 11.93 10.22
N ILE A 179 10.78 11.76 9.90
CA ILE A 179 9.72 11.41 10.84
C ILE A 179 9.67 9.89 11.08
N HIS A 180 9.83 9.09 10.03
CA HIS A 180 9.52 7.66 10.07
C HIS A 180 10.74 6.74 9.95
N THR A 181 11.78 7.18 9.23
CA THR A 181 13.06 6.48 9.01
C THR A 181 12.91 4.99 8.66
N ARG A 182 11.88 4.65 7.88
CA ARG A 182 11.54 3.26 7.50
C ARG A 182 12.22 2.87 6.21
N ARG A 183 13.25 2.02 6.33
CA ARG A 183 14.08 1.56 5.22
C ARG A 183 13.26 0.96 4.08
N GLU A 184 12.21 0.21 4.38
CA GLU A 184 11.36 -0.50 3.41
C GLU A 184 10.68 0.49 2.44
N ALA A 185 10.15 1.59 2.97
CA ALA A 185 9.53 2.64 2.16
C ALA A 185 10.57 3.37 1.28
N LEU A 186 11.80 3.53 1.78
CA LEU A 186 12.90 4.11 1.00
C LEU A 186 13.34 3.17 -0.12
N GLU A 187 13.55 1.89 0.15
CA GLU A 187 13.89 0.88 -0.87
C GLU A 187 12.84 0.84 -1.98
N ALA A 188 11.56 0.84 -1.64
CA ALA A 188 10.46 0.92 -2.60
C ALA A 188 10.53 2.19 -3.47
N ALA A 189 10.84 3.34 -2.87
CA ALA A 189 11.03 4.59 -3.60
C ALA A 189 12.22 4.54 -4.57
N LEU A 190 13.31 3.86 -4.19
CA LEU A 190 14.48 3.67 -5.06
C LEU A 190 14.16 2.74 -6.24
N TRP A 191 13.33 1.71 -6.06
CA TRP A 191 12.87 0.88 -7.18
C TRP A 191 12.03 1.67 -8.20
N MET A 192 11.27 2.67 -7.74
CA MET A 192 10.45 3.56 -8.58
C MET A 192 11.18 4.87 -8.94
N VAL A 193 12.50 4.84 -9.11
CA VAL A 193 13.32 6.05 -9.36
C VAL A 193 12.85 6.88 -10.56
N ASP A 194 12.27 6.25 -11.59
CA ASP A 194 11.78 6.98 -12.76
C ASP A 194 10.62 7.93 -12.43
N ARG A 195 9.80 7.58 -11.42
CA ARG A 195 8.65 8.39 -10.97
C ARG A 195 8.93 9.21 -9.70
N VAL A 196 9.89 8.78 -8.89
CA VAL A 196 10.17 9.35 -7.55
C VAL A 196 11.51 10.10 -7.48
N GLY A 197 12.39 9.91 -8.47
CA GLY A 197 13.78 10.39 -8.47
C GLY A 197 13.95 11.90 -8.30
N GLY A 198 13.02 12.71 -8.81
CA GLY A 198 13.03 14.16 -8.63
C GLY A 198 12.95 14.58 -7.15
N VAL A 199 12.13 13.89 -6.36
CA VAL A 199 11.98 14.14 -4.93
C VAL A 199 13.19 13.65 -4.14
N ILE A 200 13.75 12.48 -4.50
CA ILE A 200 14.99 11.97 -3.90
C ILE A 200 16.14 12.95 -4.12
N ARG A 201 16.34 13.41 -5.35
CA ARG A 201 17.40 14.38 -5.69
C ARG A 201 17.24 15.68 -4.91
N ARG A 202 16.00 16.20 -4.80
CA ARG A 202 15.71 17.38 -3.99
C ARG A 202 16.08 17.15 -2.53
N LYS A 203 15.68 16.02 -1.95
CA LYS A 203 15.94 15.66 -0.56
C LYS A 203 17.43 15.53 -0.26
N LEU A 204 18.22 14.99 -1.20
CA LEU A 204 19.68 14.87 -1.08
C LEU A 204 20.42 16.21 -1.07
N ASN A 205 19.81 17.27 -1.60
CA ASN A 205 20.37 18.63 -1.59
C ASN A 205 19.99 19.41 -0.31
N GLU A 206 19.11 18.87 0.54
CA GLU A 206 18.80 19.49 1.83
C GLU A 206 19.98 19.33 2.80
N PRO A 207 20.37 20.38 3.54
CA PRO A 207 21.42 20.25 4.55
C PRO A 207 20.98 19.28 5.66
N GLN A 208 21.94 18.51 6.19
CA GLN A 208 21.76 17.63 7.36
C GLN A 208 20.75 16.47 7.21
N THR A 209 20.35 16.14 5.98
CA THR A 209 19.47 14.99 5.74
C THR A 209 20.16 13.66 6.07
N ARG A 210 19.48 12.77 6.82
CA ARG A 210 19.98 11.42 7.10
C ARG A 210 19.68 10.44 5.97
N ILE A 211 18.88 10.86 4.97
CA ILE A 211 18.46 9.98 3.87
C ILE A 211 19.64 9.53 3.01
N ALA A 212 20.64 10.39 2.80
CA ALA A 212 21.79 10.06 1.94
C ALA A 212 22.55 8.85 2.48
N ARG A 213 22.80 8.83 3.80
CA ARG A 213 23.43 7.71 4.49
C ARG A 213 22.60 6.43 4.36
N ALA A 214 21.29 6.50 4.58
CA ALA A 214 20.41 5.34 4.45
C ALA A 214 20.42 4.78 3.01
N ILE A 215 20.45 5.65 1.99
CA ILE A 215 20.58 5.22 0.59
C ILE A 215 21.94 4.56 0.34
N CYS A 216 23.04 5.10 0.86
CA CYS A 216 24.36 4.47 0.76
C CYS A 216 24.35 3.08 1.41
N GLU A 217 23.79 2.94 2.61
CA GLU A 217 23.67 1.66 3.33
C GLU A 217 22.82 0.64 2.54
N ILE A 218 21.74 1.09 1.89
CA ILE A 218 20.95 0.24 0.99
C ILE A 218 21.81 -0.22 -0.20
N LEU A 219 22.41 0.72 -0.94
CA LEU A 219 23.23 0.42 -2.13
C LEU A 219 24.38 -0.53 -1.81
N GLU A 220 25.07 -0.32 -0.70
CA GLU A 220 26.23 -1.10 -0.31
C GLU A 220 25.87 -2.48 0.24
N GLY A 221 24.67 -2.62 0.81
CA GLY A 221 24.22 -3.83 1.51
C GLY A 221 23.36 -4.78 0.68
N THR A 222 23.04 -4.46 -0.58
CA THR A 222 22.13 -5.28 -1.40
C THR A 222 22.63 -5.48 -2.83
N SER A 223 22.19 -6.56 -3.46
CA SER A 223 22.39 -6.85 -4.88
C SER A 223 21.06 -7.15 -5.58
N ASP A 224 19.97 -6.56 -5.07
CA ASP A 224 18.64 -6.68 -5.64
C ASP A 224 18.61 -6.07 -7.05
N PRO A 225 18.29 -6.86 -8.10
CA PRO A 225 18.24 -6.36 -9.48
C PRO A 225 17.33 -5.14 -9.68
N ARG A 226 16.28 -4.98 -8.85
CA ARG A 226 15.36 -3.84 -8.92
C ARG A 226 16.04 -2.51 -8.60
N LEU A 227 17.17 -2.52 -7.90
CA LEU A 227 17.96 -1.33 -7.60
C LEU A 227 18.97 -0.97 -8.68
N ALA A 228 19.17 -1.80 -9.70
CA ALA A 228 20.16 -1.56 -10.76
C ALA A 228 19.94 -0.20 -11.47
N GLY A 229 18.69 0.13 -11.80
CA GLY A 229 18.33 1.41 -12.42
C GLY A 229 18.65 2.61 -11.52
N PHE A 230 18.39 2.50 -10.22
CA PHE A 230 18.75 3.55 -9.27
C PHE A 230 20.26 3.66 -9.08
N ALA A 231 20.97 2.53 -8.89
CA ALA A 231 22.42 2.51 -8.71
C ALA A 231 23.15 3.19 -9.88
N PHE A 232 22.70 2.93 -11.11
CA PHE A 232 23.24 3.60 -12.29
C PHE A 232 22.97 5.12 -12.27
N ARG A 233 21.74 5.55 -11.99
CA ARG A 233 21.40 6.99 -11.87
C ARG A 233 22.16 7.68 -10.73
N ALA A 234 22.44 6.97 -9.65
CA ALA A 234 23.18 7.47 -8.48
C ALA A 234 24.64 7.84 -8.80
N LEU A 235 25.24 7.33 -9.89
CA LEU A 235 26.56 7.77 -10.37
C LEU A 235 26.58 9.28 -10.69
N THR A 236 25.44 9.84 -11.08
CA THR A 236 25.27 11.28 -11.36
C THR A 236 24.99 12.12 -10.12
N MET A 237 24.82 11.50 -8.95
CA MET A 237 24.47 12.17 -7.69
C MET A 237 25.72 12.23 -6.80
N PRO A 238 26.38 13.39 -6.63
CA PRO A 238 27.65 13.47 -5.92
C PRO A 238 27.66 12.81 -4.53
N PRO A 239 26.62 12.95 -3.67
CA PRO A 239 26.61 12.30 -2.36
C PRO A 239 26.57 10.76 -2.40
N LEU A 240 26.12 10.16 -3.51
CA LEU A 240 25.89 8.72 -3.62
C LEU A 240 26.90 8.02 -4.55
N ARG A 241 27.67 8.79 -5.32
CA ARG A 241 28.51 8.27 -6.41
C ARG A 241 29.46 7.16 -5.96
N ALA A 242 30.15 7.34 -4.83
CA ALA A 242 31.11 6.35 -4.32
C ALA A 242 30.42 5.03 -3.97
N SER A 243 29.31 5.08 -3.23
CA SER A 243 28.51 3.91 -2.86
C SER A 243 27.91 3.23 -4.10
N ALA A 244 27.47 3.99 -5.10
CA ALA A 244 26.98 3.45 -6.37
C ALA A 244 28.06 2.70 -7.15
N VAL A 245 29.26 3.27 -7.27
CA VAL A 245 30.42 2.59 -7.89
C VAL A 245 30.76 1.31 -7.12
N SER A 246 30.78 1.37 -5.79
CA SER A 246 31.07 0.20 -4.94
C SER A 246 30.01 -0.90 -5.11
N ALA A 247 28.73 -0.54 -5.10
CA ALA A 247 27.62 -1.46 -5.29
C ALA A 247 27.71 -2.18 -6.66
N ILE A 248 27.92 -1.42 -7.73
CA ILE A 248 28.06 -1.97 -9.09
C ILE A 248 29.31 -2.86 -9.21
N GLY A 249 30.45 -2.39 -8.67
CA GLY A 249 31.71 -3.13 -8.76
C GLY A 249 31.73 -4.44 -7.95
N ARG A 250 31.01 -4.51 -6.83
CA ARG A 250 30.92 -5.71 -5.98
C ARG A 250 29.78 -6.65 -6.36
N ALA A 251 28.87 -6.24 -7.25
CA ALA A 251 27.71 -7.04 -7.60
C ALA A 251 28.12 -8.39 -8.25
N THR A 252 27.94 -9.48 -7.50
CA THR A 252 28.11 -10.85 -8.01
C THR A 252 26.86 -11.34 -8.73
N ASN A 253 25.69 -10.80 -8.36
CA ASN A 253 24.40 -11.12 -8.97
C ASN A 253 24.42 -10.79 -10.48
N VAL A 254 24.24 -11.82 -11.31
CA VAL A 254 24.26 -11.71 -12.77
C VAL A 254 23.08 -10.86 -13.26
N THR A 255 21.89 -11.03 -12.69
CA THR A 255 20.69 -10.27 -13.07
C THR A 255 20.85 -8.78 -12.75
N PHE A 256 21.45 -8.43 -11.61
CA PHE A 256 21.77 -7.04 -11.29
C PHE A 256 22.71 -6.43 -12.34
N ARG A 257 23.80 -7.13 -12.68
CA ARG A 257 24.77 -6.65 -13.67
C ARG A 257 24.15 -6.50 -15.05
N GLN A 258 23.35 -7.47 -15.49
CA GLN A 258 22.60 -7.41 -16.75
C GLN A 258 21.65 -6.20 -16.76
N ALA A 259 20.92 -5.97 -15.67
CA ALA A 259 20.04 -4.82 -15.55
C ALA A 259 20.81 -3.48 -15.61
N VAL A 260 21.99 -3.37 -14.99
CA VAL A 260 22.84 -2.17 -15.12
C VAL A 260 23.30 -1.97 -16.56
N VAL A 261 23.77 -3.02 -17.25
CA VAL A 261 24.23 -2.95 -18.64
C VAL A 261 23.09 -2.55 -19.58
N GLY A 262 21.89 -3.10 -19.38
CA GLY A 262 20.71 -2.74 -20.17
C GLY A 262 20.41 -1.24 -20.12
N ARG A 263 20.63 -0.58 -18.97
CA ARG A 263 20.42 0.87 -18.82
C ARG A 263 21.47 1.72 -19.51
N VAL A 264 22.68 1.20 -19.74
CA VAL A 264 23.71 1.92 -20.51
C VAL A 264 23.27 2.07 -21.98
N GLN A 265 22.48 1.15 -22.49
CA GLN A 265 22.01 1.14 -23.89
C GLN A 265 20.82 2.09 -24.14
N GLU A 266 20.16 2.57 -23.08
CA GLU A 266 19.01 3.48 -23.16
C GLU A 266 19.39 4.98 -23.24
N ILE A 267 20.69 5.30 -23.11
CA ILE A 267 21.26 6.67 -23.17
C ILE A 267 21.95 6.89 -24.51
#